data_AF-F0R8B5-F1
#
_entry.id   AF-F0R8B5-F1
#
_cell.length_a   1.000
_cell.length_b   1.000
_cell.length_c   1.000
_cell.angle_alpha   90.00
_cell.angle_beta   90.00
_cell.angle_gamma   90.00
#
_symmetry.space_group_name_H-M   'P 1'
#
loop_
_entity.id
_entity.type
_entity.pdbx_description
1 polymer ?
#
loop_
_entity_poly.entity_id
_entity_poly.type
_entity_poly.pdbx_seq_one_letter_code
_entity_poly.pdbx_strand_id
1 'polypeptide(L)' 'MKGTDHFKRTIQMFLEQRAAEDELFAKSYRNPAKNIDDCVTYLVAIVFCFMRVTSFCL' A
#
# COMPACT_ATOMS: atom_id res chain seq x y z
N MET A 1 -6.96 -7.17 -10.40
CA MET A 1 -5.91 -7.97 -9.73
C MET A 1 -6.02 -7.72 -8.24
N LYS A 2 -6.26 -8.74 -7.43
CA LYS A 2 -5.94 -8.66 -5.99
C LYS A 2 -4.43 -8.85 -5.90
N GLY A 3 -3.70 -7.95 -5.23
CA GLY A 3 -2.27 -8.14 -4.98
C GLY A 3 -2.04 -9.51 -4.35
N THR A 4 -0.96 -10.20 -4.71
CA THR A 4 -0.66 -11.53 -4.18
C THR A 4 -0.61 -11.47 -2.65
N ASP A 5 -1.06 -12.51 -1.96
CA ASP A 5 -1.11 -12.50 -0.47
C ASP A 5 0.25 -12.22 0.16
N HIS A 6 1.33 -12.63 -0.52
CA HIS A 6 2.69 -12.28 -0.14
C HIS A 6 2.92 -10.77 -0.16
N PHE A 7 2.52 -10.08 -1.23
CA PHE A 7 2.68 -8.62 -1.35
C PHE A 7 1.91 -7.90 -0.24
N LYS A 8 0.68 -8.34 0.05
CA LYS A 8 -0.13 -7.77 1.15
C LYS A 8 0.57 -7.89 2.50
N ARG A 9 1.11 -9.07 2.82
CA ARG A 9 1.85 -9.31 4.08
C ARG A 9 3.08 -8.41 4.19
N THR A 10 3.84 -8.27 3.10
CA THR A 10 5.01 -7.37 3.08
C THR A 10 4.62 -5.92 3.35
N ILE A 11 3.57 -5.42 2.69
CA ILE A 11 3.06 -4.06 2.91
C ILE A 11 2.56 -3.90 4.35
N GLN A 12 1.82 -4.88 4.88
CA GLN A 12 1.32 -4.84 6.24
C GLN A 12 2.46 -4.76 7.25
N MET A 13 3.48 -5.62 7.14
CA MET A 13 4.65 -5.59 8.03
C MET A 13 5.37 -4.24 8.01
N PHE A 14 5.55 -3.64 6.82
CA PHE A 14 6.15 -2.32 6.71
C PHE A 14 5.32 -1.25 7.44
N LEU A 15 4.00 -1.25 7.24
CA LEU A 15 3.11 -0.29 7.90
C LEU A 15 3.07 -0.50 9.42
N GLU A 16 3.14 -1.74 9.89
CA GLU A 16 3.25 -2.05 11.32
C GLU A 16 4.55 -1.50 11.93
N GLN A 17 5.68 -1.64 11.24
CA GLN A 17 6.96 -1.04 11.66
C GLN A 17 6.87 0.49 11.71
N ARG A 18 6.29 1.13 10.68
CA ARG A 18 6.06 2.59 10.68
C ARG A 18 5.14 3.02 11.83
N ALA A 19 4.09 2.26 12.13
CA ALA A 19 3.19 2.53 13.25
C ALA A 19 3.81 2.26 14.63
N ALA A 20 4.89 1.48 14.71
CA ALA A 20 5.65 1.32 15.94
C ALA A 20 6.56 2.53 16.21
N GLU A 21 7.05 3.19 15.16
CA GLU A 21 7.99 4.31 15.25
C GLU A 21 7.32 5.70 15.26
N ASP A 22 6.18 5.85 14.57
CA ASP A 22 5.47 7.14 14.42
C ASP A 22 4.07 7.06 15.05
N GLU A 23 3.89 7.70 16.21
CA GLU A 23 2.64 7.71 16.97
C GLU A 23 1.48 8.39 16.22
N LEU A 24 1.75 9.44 15.44
CA LEU A 24 0.72 10.14 14.66
C LEU A 24 0.24 9.26 13.51
N PHE A 25 1.18 8.55 12.87
CA PHE A 25 0.86 7.54 11.87
C PHE A 25 0.09 6.36 12.50
N ALA A 26 0.50 5.89 13.68
CA ALA A 26 -0.14 4.78 14.38
C ALA A 26 -1.64 5.02 14.62
N LYS A 27 -2.02 6.25 14.99
CA LYS A 27 -3.42 6.65 15.17
C LYS A 27 -4.22 6.50 13.86
N SER A 28 -3.64 6.92 12.75
CA SER A 28 -4.27 6.84 11.43
C SER A 28 -4.30 5.41 10.88
N TYR A 29 -3.27 4.61 11.20
CA TYR A 29 -3.12 3.23 10.79
C TYR A 29 -4.13 2.31 11.49
N ARG A 30 -4.37 2.51 12.79
CA ARG A 30 -5.33 1.75 13.60
C ARG A 30 -6.80 2.18 13.41
N ASN A 31 -7.08 3.05 12.44
CA ASN A 31 -8.45 3.47 12.15
C ASN A 31 -9.25 2.27 11.59
N PRO A 32 -10.31 1.80 12.26
CA PRO A 32 -11.09 0.65 11.80
C PRO A 32 -11.80 0.88 10.46
N ALA A 33 -11.93 2.14 10.02
CA ALA A 33 -12.45 2.48 8.70
C ALA A 33 -11.42 2.32 7.57
N LYS A 34 -10.13 2.09 7.86
CA LYS A 34 -9.11 1.85 6.84
C LYS A 34 -9.00 0.37 6.49
N ASN A 35 -9.03 0.08 5.19
CA ASN A 35 -8.88 -1.27 4.65
C ASN A 35 -7.53 -1.43 3.93
N ILE A 36 -6.77 -2.47 4.30
CA ILE A 36 -5.46 -2.78 3.70
C ILE A 36 -5.59 -3.17 2.22
N ASP A 37 -6.69 -3.81 1.82
CA ASP A 37 -6.95 -4.20 0.44
C ASP A 37 -7.08 -2.99 -0.49
N ASP A 38 -7.71 -1.91 -0.01
CA ASP A 38 -7.87 -0.67 -0.78
C ASP A 38 -6.52 0.04 -0.96
N CYS A 39 -5.71 0.10 0.09
CA CYS A 39 -4.35 0.64 0.03
C CYS A 39 -3.48 -0.14 -0.98
N VAL A 40 -3.53 -1.47 -0.95
CA VAL A 40 -2.79 -2.33 -1.88
C VAL A 40 -3.28 -2.14 -3.30
N THR A 41 -4.59 -2.03 -3.50
CA THR A 41 -5.19 -1.78 -4.82
C THR A 41 -4.73 -0.44 -5.39
N TYR A 42 -4.71 0.61 -4.57
CA TYR A 42 -4.24 1.94 -4.96
C TYR A 42 -2.75 1.95 -5.33
N LEU A 43 -1.89 1.28 -4.56
CA LEU A 43 -0.46 1.15 -4.85
C LEU A 43 -0.21 0.42 -6.17
N VAL A 44 -0.89 -0.71 -6.39
CA VAL A 44 -0.78 -1.46 -7.65
C VAL A 44 -1.29 -0.63 -8.83
N ALA A 45 -2.37 0.14 -8.66
CA ALA A 45 -2.90 1.02 -9.69
C ALA A 45 -1.93 2.15 -10.05
N ILE A 46 -1.28 2.78 -9.07
CA ILE A 46 -0.25 3.80 -9.32
C ILE A 46 0.93 3.20 -10.07
N VAL A 47 1.47 2.07 -9.61
CA VAL A 47 2.62 1.42 -10.25
C VAL A 47 2.28 1.00 -11.67
N PHE A 48 1.07 0.51 -11.91
CA PHE A 48 0.60 0.13 -13.23
C PHE A 48 0.37 1.33 -14.15
N CYS A 49 -0.18 2.43 -13.62
CA CYS A 49 -0.33 3.69 -14.34
C CYS A 49 1.05 4.25 -14.71
N PHE A 50 2.00 4.24 -13.78
CA PHE A 50 3.37 4.65 -14.02
C PHE A 50 4.03 3.80 -15.11
N MET A 51 3.90 2.47 -15.06
CA MET A 51 4.42 1.57 -16.10
C MET A 51 3.79 1.82 -17.47
N ARG A 52 2.50 2.16 -17.54
CA ARG A 52 1.83 2.51 -18.80
C ARG A 52 2.27 3.87 -19.33
N VAL A 53 2.53 4.84 -18.46
CA VAL A 53 3.02 6.16 -18.85
C VAL A 53 4.49 6.10 -19.30
N THR A 54 5.34 5.30 -18.64
CA THR A 54 6.74 5.14 -19.05
C THR A 54 6.89 4.30 -20.33
N SER A 55 6.03 3.30 -20.56
CA SER A 55 6.05 2.52 -21.80
C SER A 55 5.49 3.27 -23.02
N PHE A 56 4.82 4.41 -22.83
CA PHE A 56 4.41 5.31 -23.93
C PHE A 56 5.45 6.42 -24.19
N CYS A 57 6.50 6.48 -23.37
CA CYS A 57 7.61 7.42 -23.48
C CYS A 57 8.89 6.77 -24.02
N LEU A 58 8.83 5.52 -24.50
CA LEU A 58 9.91 4.80 -25.18
C LEU A 58 9.55 4.52 -26.64
#